data_AF-A0A846DUM6-F1
#
_entry.id   AF-A0A846DUM6-F1
#
_cell.length_a   1.000
_cell.length_b   1.000
_cell.length_c   1.000
_cell.angle_alpha   90.00
_cell.angle_beta   90.00
_cell.angle_gamma   90.00
#
_symmetry.space_group_name_H-M   'P 1'
#
loop_
_entity.id
_entity.type
_entity.pdbx_description
1 polymer ?
#
loop_
_entity_poly.entity_id
_entity_poly.type
_entity_poly.pdbx_seq_one_letter_code
_entity_poly.pdbx_strand_id
1 'polypeptide(L)'
;MLSHELRSPLNPILGWAQLLRSRKCDESTLHRALETIERNARLQAQLMEDLLDVSRILRGKMSLQITPVHLASAVEAAIETVRLAAESKGIQIDYRYPQGD
;
A
#
# COMPACT_ATOMS: atom_id res chain seq x y z
N MET A 1 -18.95 -0.21 2.59
CA MET A 1 -17.58 -0.75 2.69
C MET A 1 -16.54 0.29 2.30
N LEU A 2 -16.52 0.77 1.05
CA LEU A 2 -15.55 1.76 0.55
C LEU A 2 -15.47 3.07 1.38
N SER A 3 -16.62 3.66 1.76
CA SER A 3 -16.60 4.87 2.61
C SER A 3 -16.03 4.62 4.00
N HIS A 4 -16.07 3.38 4.51
CA HIS A 4 -15.46 3.03 5.80
C HIS A 4 -13.94 2.82 5.65
N GLU A 5 -13.51 2.18 4.56
CA GLU A 5 -12.10 2.03 4.19
C GLU A 5 -11.40 3.39 4.05
N LEU A 6 -12.04 4.37 3.39
CA LEU A 6 -11.47 5.72 3.22
C LEU A 6 -11.45 6.56 4.52
N ARG A 7 -12.40 6.33 5.42
CA ARG A 7 -12.48 7.05 6.71
C ARG A 7 -11.45 6.55 7.72
N SER A 8 -11.09 5.26 7.66
CA SER A 8 -10.14 4.65 8.58
C SER A 8 -8.78 5.36 8.65
N PRO A 9 -8.08 5.63 7.52
CA PRO A 9 -6.80 6.37 7.56
C PRO A 9 -6.98 7.87 7.84
N LEU A 10 -8.14 8.45 7.53
CA LEU A 10 -8.42 9.87 7.78
C LEU A 10 -8.43 10.20 9.28
N ASN A 11 -9.00 9.31 10.10
CA ASN A 11 -9.18 9.55 11.53
C ASN A 11 -7.84 9.76 12.28
N PRO A 12 -6.81 8.89 12.12
CA PRO A 12 -5.48 9.12 12.68
C PRO A 12 -4.82 10.42 12.20
N ILE A 13 -4.97 10.77 10.91
CA ILE A 13 -4.40 12.01 10.36
C ILE A 13 -4.97 13.23 11.08
N LEU A 14 -6.30 13.33 11.13
CA LEU A 14 -6.98 14.45 11.77
C LEU A 14 -6.73 14.47 13.28
N GLY A 15 -6.74 13.32 13.95
CA GLY A 15 -6.48 13.21 15.38
C GLY A 15 -5.08 13.71 15.76
N TRP A 16 -4.04 13.28 15.04
CA TRP A 16 -2.68 13.77 15.28
C TRP A 16 -2.51 15.24 14.92
N ALA A 17 -3.09 15.70 13.81
CA ALA A 17 -3.04 17.12 13.43
C ALA A 17 -3.69 18.01 14.50
N GLN A 18 -4.84 17.60 15.06
CA GLN A 18 -5.51 18.32 16.15
C GLN A 18 -4.68 18.30 17.44
N LEU A 19 -4.07 17.16 17.78
CA LEU A 19 -3.22 17.02 18.96
C LEU A 19 -1.97 17.91 18.86
N LEU A 20 -1.29 17.90 17.72
CA LEU A 20 -0.11 18.74 17.48
C LEU A 20 -0.44 20.24 17.48
N ARG A 21 -1.65 20.62 17.04
CA ARG A 21 -2.10 22.02 17.06
C ARG A 21 -2.55 22.51 18.43
N SER A 22 -3.07 21.63 19.28
CA SER A 22 -3.68 22.00 20.56
C SER A 22 -2.69 22.12 21.72
N ARG A 23 -1.50 21.50 21.62
CA ARG A 23 -0.51 21.54 22.70
C ARG A 23 0.92 21.34 22.18
N LYS A 24 1.88 21.89 22.94
CA LYS A 24 3.30 21.61 22.71
C LYS A 24 3.56 20.14 23.02
N CYS A 25 4.11 19.43 22.04
CA CYS A 25 4.49 18.02 22.17
C CYS A 25 6.00 17.94 22.36
N ASP A 26 6.46 16.91 23.06
CA ASP A 26 7.88 16.56 23.07
C ASP A 26 8.29 16.01 21.69
N GLU A 27 9.60 15.93 21.47
CA GLU A 27 10.16 15.51 20.18
C GLU A 27 9.74 14.08 19.82
N SER A 28 9.65 13.19 20.82
CA SER A 28 9.23 11.80 20.62
C SER A 28 7.78 11.70 20.12
N THR A 29 6.85 12.45 20.71
CA THR A 29 5.45 12.48 20.29
C THR A 29 5.31 13.15 18.93
N LEU A 30 6.08 14.21 18.66
CA LEU A 30 6.08 14.87 17.36
C LEU A 30 6.50 13.89 16.24
N HIS A 31 7.59 13.16 16.44
CA HIS A 31 8.07 12.19 15.46
C HIS A 31 7.03 11.11 15.17
N ARG A 32 6.49 10.48 16.22
CA ARG A 32 5.44 9.45 16.08
C ARG A 32 4.18 9.98 15.39
N ALA A 33 3.79 11.21 15.68
CA ALA A 33 2.64 11.85 15.06
C ALA A 33 2.87 12.05 13.56
N LEU A 34 4.05 12.55 13.17
CA LEU A 34 4.43 12.75 11.76
C LEU A 34 4.49 11.42 11.01
N GLU A 35 5.13 10.38 11.56
CA GLU A 35 5.15 9.04 10.96
C GLU A 35 3.74 8.48 10.77
N THR A 36 2.87 8.65 11.78
CA THR A 36 1.50 8.17 11.70
C THR A 36 0.70 8.92 10.65
N ILE A 37 0.84 10.25 10.57
CA ILE A 37 0.19 11.08 9.55
C ILE A 37 0.67 10.66 8.17
N GLU A 38 1.98 10.55 7.95
CA GLU A 38 2.56 10.20 6.66
C GLU A 38 2.08 8.83 6.19
N ARG A 39 2.20 7.81 7.05
CA ARG A 39 1.75 6.45 6.73
C ARG A 39 0.29 6.42 6.31
N ASN A 40 -0.58 7.07 7.08
CA ASN A 40 -2.01 7.06 6.77
C ASN A 40 -2.35 7.89 5.53
N ALA A 41 -1.64 8.99 5.27
CA ALA A 41 -1.81 9.79 4.05
C ALA A 41 -1.43 8.97 2.80
N ARG A 42 -0.32 8.22 2.86
CA ARG A 42 0.09 7.29 1.79
C ARG A 42 -0.95 6.19 1.56
N LEU A 43 -1.45 5.57 2.63
CA LEU A 43 -2.54 4.57 2.53
C LEU A 43 -3.80 5.17 1.90
N GLN A 44 -4.17 6.39 2.27
CA GLN A 44 -5.34 7.06 1.73
C GLN A 44 -5.19 7.39 0.24
N ALA A 45 -4.00 7.82 -0.20
CA ALA A 45 -3.69 8.04 -1.61
C ALA A 45 -3.82 6.75 -2.42
N GLN A 46 -3.26 5.63 -1.93
CA GLN A 46 -3.39 4.33 -2.59
C GLN A 46 -4.86 3.90 -2.75
N LEU A 47 -5.68 4.03 -1.70
CA LEU A 47 -7.10 3.68 -1.77
C LEU A 47 -7.87 4.54 -2.78
N MET A 48 -7.45 5.79 -3.00
CA MET A 48 -8.03 6.64 -4.03
C MET A 48 -7.65 6.18 -5.44
N GLU A 49 -6.40 5.76 -5.65
CA GLU A 49 -5.94 5.19 -6.93
C GLU A 49 -6.66 3.87 -7.24
N ASP A 50 -6.73 2.96 -6.27
CA ASP A 50 -7.42 1.68 -6.41
C ASP A 50 -8.90 1.88 -6.78
N LEU A 51 -9.54 2.90 -6.19
CA LEU A 51 -10.92 3.25 -6.51
C LEU A 51 -11.07 3.77 -7.94
N LEU A 52 -10.12 4.56 -8.42
CA LEU A 52 -10.12 5.03 -9.81
C LEU A 52 -9.99 3.85 -10.78
N ASP A 53 -9.13 2.88 -10.47
CA ASP A 53 -8.96 1.66 -11.25
C ASP A 53 -10.22 0.80 -11.27
N VAL A 54 -10.82 0.53 -10.10
CA VAL A 54 -12.12 -0.16 -10.02
C VAL A 54 -13.19 0.57 -10.83
N SER A 55 -13.21 1.90 -10.77
CA SER A 55 -14.14 2.71 -11.54
C SER A 55 -13.91 2.63 -13.06
N ARG A 56 -12.65 2.50 -13.51
CA ARG A 56 -12.32 2.23 -14.92
C ARG A 56 -12.78 0.84 -15.34
N ILE A 57 -12.55 -0.18 -14.50
CA ILE A 57 -12.97 -1.57 -14.73
C ILE A 57 -14.49 -1.65 -14.88
N LEU A 58 -15.26 -1.14 -13.93
CA LEU A 58 -16.73 -1.22 -13.92
C LEU A 58 -17.38 -0.51 -15.11
N ARG A 59 -16.71 0.51 -15.67
CA ARG A 59 -17.18 1.22 -16.88
C ARG A 59 -16.67 0.59 -18.18
N GLY A 60 -15.94 -0.52 -18.12
CA GLY A 60 -15.30 -1.13 -19.28
C GLY A 60 -14.24 -0.24 -19.95
N LYS A 61 -13.70 0.74 -19.22
CA LYS A 61 -12.71 1.71 -19.72
C LYS A 61 -11.26 1.31 -19.42
N MET A 62 -11.06 0.17 -18.77
CA MET A 62 -9.72 -0.39 -18.58
C MET A 62 -9.27 -1.05 -19.89
N SER A 63 -8.21 -0.51 -20.48
CA SER A 63 -7.55 -1.08 -21.67
C SER A 63 -6.31 -1.83 -21.23
N LEU A 64 -6.14 -3.05 -21.75
CA LEU A 64 -4.93 -3.86 -21.51
C LEU A 64 -4.00 -3.71 -22.71
N GLN A 65 -2.71 -3.50 -22.44
CA GLN A 65 -1.66 -3.64 -23.44
C GLN A 65 -1.21 -5.10 -23.49
N ILE A 66 -1.74 -5.84 -24.46
CA ILE A 66 -1.39 -7.26 -24.63
C ILE A 66 -0.03 -7.35 -25.33
N THR A 67 0.98 -7.83 -24.59
CA THR A 67 2.34 -8.01 -25.07
C THR A 67 2.96 -9.25 -24.43
N PRO A 68 3.91 -9.95 -25.08
CA PRO A 68 4.70 -10.97 -24.41
C PRO A 68 5.39 -10.41 -23.16
N VAL A 69 5.34 -11.16 -22.06
CA VAL A 69 5.99 -10.81 -20.79
C VAL A 69 6.92 -11.94 -20.36
N HIS A 70 8.05 -11.58 -19.76
CA HIS A 70 8.97 -12.55 -19.19
C HIS A 70 8.49 -12.96 -17.80
N LEU A 71 7.73 -14.07 -17.72
CA LEU A 71 7.05 -14.49 -16.49
C LEU A 71 8.00 -14.64 -15.29
N ALA A 72 9.21 -15.17 -15.51
CA ALA A 72 10.20 -15.32 -14.45
C ALA A 72 10.55 -13.98 -13.79
N SER A 73 10.73 -12.93 -14.59
CA SER A 73 11.08 -11.60 -14.07
C SER A 73 9.92 -10.97 -13.30
N ALA A 74 8.67 -11.21 -13.74
CA ALA A 74 7.49 -10.74 -13.00
C ALA A 74 7.36 -11.44 -11.64
N VAL A 75 7.62 -12.74 -11.58
CA VAL A 75 7.62 -13.52 -10.33
C VAL A 75 8.75 -13.08 -9.40
N GLU A 76 9.97 -12.90 -9.91
CA GLU A 76 11.11 -12.39 -9.14
C GLU A 76 10.82 -11.02 -8.51
N ALA A 77 10.28 -10.07 -9.30
CA ALA A 77 9.93 -8.75 -8.80
C ALA A 77 8.87 -8.82 -7.67
N ALA A 78 7.88 -9.71 -7.81
CA ALA A 78 6.88 -9.93 -6.77
C ALA A 78 7.49 -10.51 -5.48
N ILE A 79 8.42 -11.47 -5.61
CA ILE A 79 9.14 -12.05 -4.47
C ILE A 79 10.01 -11.00 -3.78
N GLU A 80 10.76 -10.20 -4.53
CA GLU A 80 11.58 -9.12 -3.97
C GLU A 80 10.74 -8.10 -3.20
N THR A 81 9.56 -7.76 -3.71
CA THR A 81 8.63 -6.83 -3.05
C THR A 81 8.23 -7.28 -1.64
N VAL A 82 8.15 -8.59 -1.41
CA VAL A 82 7.71 -9.16 -0.13
C VAL A 82 8.86 -9.75 0.71
N ARG A 83 10.09 -9.81 0.18
CA ARG A 83 11.23 -10.49 0.80
C ARG A 83 11.47 -10.06 2.24
N LEU A 84 11.64 -8.76 2.48
CA LEU A 84 11.90 -8.21 3.82
C LEU A 84 10.73 -8.49 4.80
N ALA A 85 9.49 -8.43 4.31
CA ALA A 85 8.31 -8.71 5.11
C ALA A 85 8.19 -10.21 5.47
N ALA A 86 8.66 -11.10 4.59
CA ALA A 86 8.71 -12.54 4.84
C ALA A 86 9.83 -12.88 5.83
N GLU A 87 11.04 -12.35 5.63
CA GLU A 87 12.20 -12.54 6.50
C GLU A 87 11.93 -12.05 7.93
N SER A 88 11.37 -10.84 8.09
CA SER A 88 11.00 -10.30 9.41
C SER A 88 9.96 -11.14 10.16
N LYS A 89 9.22 -11.99 9.45
CA LYS A 89 8.21 -12.90 10.02
C LYS A 89 8.67 -14.36 10.08
N GLY A 90 9.92 -14.67 9.67
CA GLY A 90 10.43 -16.04 9.59
C GLY A 90 9.68 -16.93 8.58
N ILE A 91 9.14 -16.33 7.51
CA ILE A 91 8.40 -17.03 6.47
C ILE A 91 9.34 -17.31 5.29
N GLN A 92 9.45 -18.58 4.90
CA GLN A 92 10.17 -18.99 3.69
C GLN A 92 9.23 -18.99 2.47
N ILE A 93 9.70 -18.45 1.35
CA ILE A 93 8.98 -18.43 0.06
C ILE A 93 9.71 -19.34 -0.91
N ASP A 94 9.08 -20.44 -1.29
CA ASP A 94 9.58 -21.36 -2.32
C ASP A 94 8.83 -21.14 -3.63
N TYR A 95 9.58 -21.03 -4.73
CA TYR A 95 9.02 -20.92 -6.08
C TYR A 95 9.77 -21.84 -7.03
N ARG A 96 9.06 -22.34 -8.04
CA ARG A 96 9.61 -23.22 -9.06
C ARG A 96 9.14 -22.74 -10.42
N TYR A 97 10.08 -22.62 -11.35
CA TYR A 97 9.75 -22.46 -12.75
C TYR A 97 9.48 -23.86 -13.33
N PRO A 98 8.41 -24.06 -14.10
CA PRO A 98 8.33 -25.25 -14.92
C PRO A 98 9.54 -25.27 -15.84
N GLN A 99 10.39 -26.28 -15.70
CA GLN A 99 11.39 -26.59 -16.73
C GLN A 99 10.58 -26.98 -17.96
N GLY A 100 10.72 -26.21 -19.04
CA GLY A 100 10.04 -26.52 -20.29
C GLY A 100 10.52 -27.86 -20.85
N ASP A 101 9.59 -28.61 -21.46
CA ASP A 101 9.92 -29.54 -22.54
C ASP A 101 10.34 -28.76 -23.79
#